data_AF-A0A6G0YUZ1-F1
#
_entry.id   AF-A0A6G0YUZ1-F1
#
_cell.length_a   1.000
_cell.length_b   1.000
_cell.length_c   1.000
_cell.angle_alpha   90.00
_cell.angle_beta   90.00
_cell.angle_gamma   90.00
#
_symmetry.space_group_name_H-M   'P 1'
#
loop_
_entity.id
_entity.type
_entity.pdbx_description
1 polymer ?
#
loop_
_entity_poly.entity_id
_entity_poly.type
_entity_poly.pdbx_seq_one_letter_code
_entity_poly.pdbx_strand_id
1 'polypeptide(L)'
;MMEDKKKTNEQKHEHIRNYKNELSLLSDEKANEVVGRSLKIMYKIIFIIDKTKEKIHSIPGLKGATLTTKLNELSNKNEGLKILRKINSILLGENVQLEDLYQDPIILSYFNYAPITSVDVERLHSFTEEKLEMHMIIHFNNKLNSLKTSNIFQCKINEYVEAHMFVIDDEVQRFLEKPKPNDDELTVESIYFGMAGVALLYKLFANRTHNRDKTIEAKLIIEKCISILDKNSDSVSYLTGKSGIFVTAAEIYRDLGDIENAKKMIKKVLDLLPLALNKKLPDILLYGRAGYLYSLLLLKKLGWEDPDRDRLIRKVVSAILHNGIKTCENDKPKKTTLMYKCHNKKYLGAAQGLSGVLQCLLLANTYLTKHELNNIVKPALDYLLTLRYTSGNLPSSMCNDPDHLVQWCQGAPGALHTYALAYNKYFDAAVELNDVVWKRGLLTKGYGLCHGVSGNSYAFLTLFQLTGKAKYLYRTARFVDWCLTTGRQRKVPDNLYSLFEGILASVL
;
A
#
# COMPACT_ATOMS: atom_id res chain seq x y z
N MET A 1 26.81 4.09 28.60
CA MET A 1 25.77 4.96 27.98
C MET A 1 26.14 5.58 26.63
N MET A 2 27.28 6.25 26.44
CA MET A 2 27.71 6.69 25.08
C MET A 2 28.40 5.57 24.27
N GLU A 3 29.10 4.65 24.93
CA GLU A 3 29.72 3.48 24.27
C GLU A 3 28.69 2.41 23.85
N ASP A 4 27.63 2.20 24.64
CA ASP A 4 26.56 1.24 24.30
C ASP A 4 25.74 1.66 23.07
N LYS A 5 25.54 2.98 22.86
CA LYS A 5 24.91 3.54 21.65
C LYS A 5 25.81 3.47 20.42
N LYS A 6 27.13 3.45 20.60
CA LYS A 6 28.10 3.32 19.50
C LYS A 6 28.16 1.87 19.01
N LYS A 7 28.20 0.90 19.92
CA LYS A 7 28.17 -0.54 19.60
C LYS A 7 26.88 -0.95 18.87
N THR A 8 25.71 -0.46 19.29
CA THR A 8 24.43 -0.74 18.60
C THR A 8 24.36 -0.12 17.20
N ASN A 9 24.96 1.05 16.98
CA ASN A 9 25.06 1.64 15.64
C ASN A 9 26.05 0.90 14.74
N GLU A 10 27.19 0.46 15.27
CA GLU A 10 28.17 -0.34 14.52
C GLU A 10 27.60 -1.69 14.07
N GLN A 11 26.89 -2.40 14.96
CA GLN A 11 26.20 -3.65 14.63
C GLN A 11 25.10 -3.45 13.58
N LYS A 12 24.31 -2.37 13.66
CA LYS A 12 23.34 -2.01 12.62
C LYS A 12 24.02 -1.72 11.28
N HIS A 13 25.15 -1.01 11.28
CA HIS A 13 25.92 -0.72 10.08
C HIS A 13 26.54 -1.97 9.45
N GLU A 14 26.94 -2.96 10.25
CA GLU A 14 27.47 -4.24 9.81
C GLU A 14 26.40 -5.11 9.15
N HIS A 15 25.21 -5.23 9.75
CA HIS A 15 24.07 -5.91 9.12
C HIS A 15 23.67 -5.28 7.77
N ILE A 16 23.67 -3.95 7.67
CA ILE A 16 23.40 -3.24 6.40
C ILE A 16 24.49 -3.51 5.36
N ARG A 17 25.74 -3.60 5.80
CA ARG A 17 26.88 -3.87 4.91
C ARG A 17 26.78 -5.29 4.36
N ASN A 18 26.45 -6.27 5.18
CA ASN A 18 26.23 -7.65 4.76
C ASN A 18 25.03 -7.75 3.80
N TYR A 19 23.90 -7.13 4.12
CA TYR A 19 22.73 -7.08 3.25
C TYR A 19 23.02 -6.44 1.88
N LYS A 20 23.77 -5.33 1.84
CA LYS A 20 24.17 -4.68 0.59
C LYS A 20 25.14 -5.52 -0.23
N ASN A 21 26.08 -6.20 0.42
CA ASN A 21 27.07 -7.05 -0.23
C ASN A 21 26.39 -8.26 -0.90
N GLU A 22 25.49 -8.93 -0.20
CA GLU A 22 24.71 -10.06 -0.72
C GLU A 22 23.84 -9.66 -1.94
N LEU A 23 23.18 -8.50 -1.89
CA LEU A 23 22.41 -7.96 -3.02
C LEU A 23 23.29 -7.57 -4.21
N SER A 24 24.50 -7.05 -3.97
CA SER A 24 25.39 -6.59 -5.06
C SER A 24 25.92 -7.75 -5.91
N LEU A 25 26.28 -8.87 -5.27
CA LEU A 25 26.79 -10.07 -5.95
C LEU A 25 25.75 -10.68 -6.89
N LEU A 26 24.48 -10.70 -6.48
CA LEU A 26 23.36 -11.16 -7.32
C LEU A 26 23.01 -10.20 -8.46
N SER A 27 23.29 -8.90 -8.30
CA SER A 27 22.91 -7.87 -9.28
C SER A 27 23.81 -7.83 -10.52
N ASP A 28 25.11 -8.10 -10.37
CA ASP A 28 26.06 -8.08 -11.48
C ASP A 28 25.95 -9.32 -12.38
N GLU A 29 25.69 -10.49 -11.78
CA GLU A 29 25.44 -11.73 -12.53
C GLU A 29 24.14 -11.64 -13.35
N LYS A 30 23.08 -11.08 -12.77
CA LYS A 30 21.78 -10.90 -13.45
C LYS A 30 21.74 -9.71 -14.42
N ALA A 31 22.51 -8.64 -14.18
CA ALA A 31 22.60 -7.52 -15.12
C ALA A 31 23.10 -7.98 -16.50
N ASN A 32 24.08 -8.88 -16.52
CA ASN A 32 24.61 -9.47 -17.76
C ASN A 32 23.59 -10.37 -18.47
N GLU A 33 22.72 -11.08 -17.73
CA GLU A 33 21.64 -11.90 -18.29
C GLU A 33 20.47 -11.05 -18.84
N VAL A 34 20.14 -9.93 -18.17
CA VAL A 34 19.06 -8.99 -18.55
C VAL A 34 19.41 -8.17 -19.79
N VAL A 35 20.66 -7.76 -19.97
CA VAL A 35 21.13 -7.07 -21.19
C VAL A 35 20.97 -7.98 -22.41
N GLY A 36 21.30 -9.27 -22.29
CA GLY A 36 21.10 -10.26 -23.36
C GLY A 36 19.63 -10.55 -23.69
N ARG A 37 18.71 -10.45 -22.72
CA ARG A 37 17.27 -10.64 -22.93
C ARG A 37 16.56 -9.41 -23.50
N SER A 38 17.00 -8.20 -23.17
CA SER A 38 16.35 -6.93 -23.56
C SER A 38 16.56 -6.60 -25.05
N LEU A 39 17.73 -6.92 -25.60
CA LEU A 39 18.02 -6.84 -27.05
C LEU A 39 17.01 -7.63 -27.91
N LYS A 40 16.45 -8.73 -27.39
CA LYS A 40 15.47 -9.56 -28.12
C LYS A 40 14.07 -8.94 -28.22
N ILE A 41 13.72 -7.97 -27.37
CA ILE A 41 12.34 -7.46 -27.24
C ILE A 41 12.06 -6.30 -28.20
N MET A 42 12.93 -5.30 -28.28
CA MET A 42 12.78 -4.18 -29.23
C MET A 42 12.74 -4.71 -30.67
N TYR A 43 13.65 -5.64 -30.97
CA TYR A 43 13.68 -6.38 -32.23
C TYR A 43 12.33 -7.08 -32.52
N LYS A 44 11.78 -7.81 -31.54
CA LYS A 44 10.52 -8.54 -31.71
C LYS A 44 9.31 -7.63 -31.94
N ILE A 45 9.28 -6.44 -31.34
CA ILE A 45 8.20 -5.46 -31.53
C ILE A 45 8.25 -4.86 -32.94
N ILE A 46 9.43 -4.42 -33.40
CA ILE A 46 9.62 -3.92 -34.76
C ILE A 46 9.27 -5.01 -35.78
N PHE A 47 9.70 -6.24 -35.53
CA PHE A 47 9.35 -7.39 -36.36
C PHE A 47 7.83 -7.63 -36.46
N ILE A 48 7.07 -7.49 -35.36
CA ILE A 48 5.60 -7.62 -35.37
C ILE A 48 4.96 -6.50 -36.19
N ILE A 49 5.44 -5.26 -36.07
CA ILE A 49 4.95 -4.12 -36.85
C ILE A 49 5.18 -4.38 -38.34
N ASP A 50 6.37 -4.85 -38.72
CA ASP A 50 6.72 -5.16 -40.10
C ASP A 50 5.87 -6.32 -40.65
N LYS A 51 5.70 -7.40 -39.89
CA LYS A 51 4.81 -8.52 -40.26
C LYS A 51 3.35 -8.09 -40.42
N THR A 52 2.89 -7.17 -39.59
CA THR A 52 1.52 -6.63 -39.67
C THR A 52 1.36 -5.77 -40.92
N LYS A 53 2.38 -4.97 -41.25
CA LYS A 53 2.44 -4.17 -42.47
C LYS A 53 2.39 -5.07 -43.71
N GLU A 54 3.21 -6.10 -43.77
CA GLU A 54 3.22 -7.09 -44.87
C GLU A 54 1.83 -7.71 -45.08
N LYS A 55 1.18 -8.15 -44.00
CA LYS A 55 -0.17 -8.75 -44.06
C LYS A 55 -1.24 -7.79 -44.55
N ILE A 56 -1.14 -6.50 -44.21
CA ILE A 56 -2.09 -5.49 -44.69
C ILE A 56 -1.87 -5.19 -46.18
N HIS A 57 -0.60 -5.13 -46.62
CA HIS A 57 -0.26 -4.92 -48.03
C HIS A 57 -0.69 -6.09 -48.93
N SER A 58 -0.82 -7.30 -48.37
CA SER A 58 -1.28 -8.48 -49.13
C SER A 58 -2.80 -8.60 -49.27
N ILE A 59 -3.60 -7.68 -48.69
CA ILE A 59 -5.07 -7.74 -48.79
C ILE A 59 -5.51 -7.21 -50.16
N PRO A 60 -6.14 -8.02 -51.03
CA PRO A 60 -6.58 -7.57 -52.34
C PRO A 60 -7.84 -6.68 -52.26
N GLY A 61 -8.03 -5.86 -53.30
CA GLY A 61 -9.25 -5.07 -53.50
C GLY A 61 -9.25 -3.68 -52.83
N LEU A 62 -10.34 -2.93 -53.06
CA LEU A 62 -10.50 -1.54 -52.63
C LEU A 62 -10.33 -1.32 -51.12
N LYS A 63 -10.79 -2.28 -50.30
CA LYS A 63 -10.63 -2.22 -48.84
C LYS A 63 -9.16 -2.39 -48.42
N GLY A 64 -8.43 -3.28 -49.07
CA GLY A 64 -6.98 -3.46 -48.86
C GLY A 64 -6.19 -2.22 -49.26
N ALA A 65 -6.52 -1.62 -50.41
CA ALA A 65 -5.90 -0.36 -50.85
C ALA A 65 -6.12 0.78 -49.84
N THR A 66 -7.32 0.89 -49.28
CA THR A 66 -7.66 1.91 -48.27
C THR A 66 -6.89 1.69 -46.97
N LEU A 67 -6.80 0.45 -46.49
CA LEU A 67 -6.06 0.10 -45.28
C LEU A 67 -4.56 0.36 -45.43
N THR A 68 -3.99 -0.03 -46.57
CA THR A 68 -2.58 0.22 -46.91
C THR A 68 -2.26 1.71 -46.93
N THR A 69 -3.13 2.51 -47.52
CA THR A 69 -2.98 3.98 -47.57
C THR A 69 -2.97 4.58 -46.16
N LYS A 70 -3.98 4.26 -45.33
CA LYS A 70 -4.07 4.74 -43.94
C LYS A 70 -2.89 4.28 -43.09
N LEU A 71 -2.43 3.04 -43.25
CA LEU A 71 -1.30 2.51 -42.51
C LEU A 71 0.00 3.23 -42.88
N ASN A 72 0.22 3.50 -44.17
CA ASN A 72 1.40 4.23 -44.63
C ASN A 72 1.38 5.69 -44.15
N GLU A 73 0.22 6.35 -44.15
CA GLU A 73 0.06 7.69 -43.57
C GLU A 73 0.36 7.71 -42.06
N LEU A 74 -0.18 6.76 -41.30
CA LEU A 74 0.09 6.60 -39.87
C LEU A 74 1.57 6.36 -39.58
N SER A 75 2.21 5.48 -40.35
CA SER A 75 3.63 5.16 -40.19
C SER A 75 4.52 6.36 -40.53
N ASN A 76 4.14 7.17 -41.54
CA ASN A 76 4.92 8.33 -41.96
C ASN A 76 4.78 9.51 -40.99
N LYS A 77 3.61 9.68 -40.35
CA LYS A 77 3.35 10.71 -39.34
C LYS A 77 3.89 10.39 -37.96
N ASN A 78 4.29 9.15 -37.71
CA ASN A 78 4.78 8.71 -36.40
C ASN A 78 6.31 8.88 -36.30
N GLU A 79 6.76 10.08 -35.93
CA GLU A 79 8.18 10.39 -35.71
C GLU A 79 8.80 9.51 -34.61
N GLY A 80 8.04 9.16 -33.57
CA GLY A 80 8.50 8.27 -32.50
C GLY A 80 8.89 6.88 -33.02
N LEU A 81 8.12 6.32 -33.95
CA LEU A 81 8.43 5.03 -34.57
C LEU A 81 9.73 5.09 -35.41
N LYS A 82 10.00 6.23 -36.07
CA LYS A 82 11.24 6.42 -36.84
C LYS A 82 12.46 6.45 -35.93
N ILE A 83 12.38 7.16 -34.80
CA ILE A 83 13.44 7.22 -33.79
C ILE A 83 13.72 5.81 -33.22
N LEU A 84 12.67 5.07 -32.87
CA LEU A 84 12.80 3.72 -32.31
C LEU A 84 13.43 2.72 -33.28
N ARG A 85 13.18 2.85 -34.60
CA ARG A 85 13.87 2.04 -35.61
C ARG A 85 15.37 2.35 -35.67
N LYS A 86 15.76 3.63 -35.61
CA LYS A 86 17.18 4.02 -35.57
C LYS A 86 17.89 3.48 -34.33
N ILE A 87 17.24 3.56 -33.17
CA ILE A 87 17.77 2.99 -31.91
C ILE A 87 17.95 1.48 -32.04
N ASN A 88 16.97 0.77 -32.61
CA ASN A 88 17.08 -0.68 -32.82
C ASN A 88 18.23 -1.07 -33.76
N SER A 89 18.46 -0.30 -34.84
CA SER A 89 19.62 -0.48 -35.72
C SER A 89 20.96 -0.34 -34.97
N ILE A 90 21.08 0.69 -34.12
CA ILE A 90 22.29 0.90 -33.29
C ILE A 90 22.50 -0.26 -32.32
N LEU A 91 21.42 -0.74 -31.68
CA LEU A 91 21.47 -1.88 -30.78
C LEU A 91 21.84 -3.20 -31.47
N LEU A 92 21.62 -3.31 -32.79
CA LEU A 92 22.06 -4.43 -33.62
C LEU A 92 23.49 -4.25 -34.18
N GLY A 93 24.16 -3.14 -33.83
CA GLY A 93 25.53 -2.85 -34.24
C GLY A 93 25.66 -2.05 -35.55
N GLU A 94 24.57 -1.50 -36.08
CA GLU A 94 24.60 -0.65 -37.27
C GLU A 94 25.00 0.79 -36.92
N ASN A 95 25.82 1.42 -37.76
CA ASN A 95 26.28 2.79 -37.55
C ASN A 95 25.26 3.80 -38.13
N VAL A 96 24.40 4.35 -37.27
CA VAL A 96 23.31 5.26 -37.65
C VAL A 96 23.39 6.57 -36.86
N GLN A 97 23.28 7.73 -37.52
CA GLN A 97 23.26 9.03 -36.84
C GLN A 97 21.88 9.33 -36.20
N LEU A 98 21.92 9.69 -34.91
CA LEU A 98 20.79 10.20 -34.11
C LEU A 98 20.99 11.68 -33.78
N GLU A 99 19.89 12.43 -33.66
CA GLU A 99 19.89 13.82 -33.21
C GLU A 99 20.52 13.95 -31.81
N ASP A 100 21.17 15.09 -31.53
CA ASP A 100 22.09 15.30 -30.40
C ASP A 100 21.52 14.95 -29.01
N LEU A 101 20.18 14.95 -28.85
CA LEU A 101 19.52 14.62 -27.59
C LEU A 101 19.57 13.12 -27.22
N TYR A 102 20.00 12.24 -28.13
CA TYR A 102 19.98 10.77 -27.99
C TYR A 102 21.36 10.12 -28.11
N GLN A 103 22.46 10.88 -28.07
CA GLN A 103 23.81 10.35 -28.21
C GLN A 103 24.38 9.77 -26.90
N ASP A 104 23.71 9.96 -25.75
CA ASP A 104 24.14 9.38 -24.48
C ASP A 104 23.86 7.86 -24.45
N PRO A 105 24.90 7.00 -24.38
CA PRO A 105 24.76 5.55 -24.35
C PRO A 105 23.88 5.04 -23.19
N ILE A 106 23.87 5.76 -22.07
CA ILE A 106 23.07 5.42 -20.89
C ILE A 106 21.59 5.70 -21.18
N ILE A 107 21.26 6.83 -21.79
CA ILE A 107 19.89 7.18 -22.19
C ILE A 107 19.37 6.19 -23.25
N LEU A 108 20.20 5.82 -24.23
CA LEU A 108 19.87 4.79 -25.24
C LEU A 108 19.55 3.44 -24.62
N SER A 109 20.29 3.03 -23.58
CA SER A 109 20.02 1.77 -22.88
C SER A 109 18.65 1.72 -22.19
N TYR A 110 18.10 2.89 -21.81
CA TYR A 110 16.78 3.00 -21.18
C TYR A 110 15.62 2.92 -22.17
N PHE A 111 15.83 3.21 -23.46
CA PHE A 111 14.81 3.02 -24.50
C PHE A 111 14.41 1.55 -24.71
N ASN A 112 15.25 0.59 -24.26
CA ASN A 112 14.90 -0.83 -24.18
C ASN A 112 13.67 -1.12 -23.32
N TYR A 113 13.27 -0.17 -22.47
CA TYR A 113 12.15 -0.32 -21.52
C TYR A 113 10.99 0.65 -21.80
N ALA A 114 11.06 1.46 -22.86
CA ALA A 114 10.05 2.47 -23.17
C ALA A 114 8.81 1.83 -23.82
N PRO A 115 7.60 1.97 -23.23
CA PRO A 115 6.38 1.56 -23.90
C PRO A 115 6.03 2.55 -25.03
N ILE A 116 5.82 2.05 -26.24
CA ILE A 116 5.33 2.86 -27.37
C ILE A 116 3.82 3.03 -27.21
N THR A 117 3.37 3.98 -26.39
CA THR A 117 1.97 4.39 -26.39
C THR A 117 1.82 5.64 -27.24
N SER A 118 1.25 5.54 -28.44
CA SER A 118 0.70 6.70 -29.12
C SER A 118 -0.49 7.20 -28.30
N VAL A 119 -0.30 8.31 -27.60
CA VAL A 119 -1.38 9.12 -27.04
C VAL A 119 -2.22 9.64 -28.21
N ASP A 120 -3.44 9.12 -28.37
CA ASP A 120 -4.60 9.79 -28.99
C ASP A 120 -5.79 8.81 -29.11
N VAL A 121 -6.54 8.55 -28.01
CA VAL A 121 -7.93 8.06 -28.10
C VAL A 121 -8.75 8.59 -26.91
N GLU A 122 -9.88 9.21 -27.23
CA GLU A 122 -10.80 9.96 -26.37
C GLU A 122 -11.60 9.12 -25.34
N ARG A 123 -12.09 9.80 -24.30
CA ARG A 123 -12.89 9.26 -23.17
C ARG A 123 -14.39 9.28 -23.44
N LEU A 124 -15.13 8.36 -22.79
CA LEU A 124 -16.57 8.51 -22.50
C LEU A 124 -16.91 8.05 -21.06
N HIS A 125 -17.91 8.70 -20.46
CA HIS A 125 -18.29 8.67 -19.03
C HIS A 125 -19.56 7.86 -18.72
N SER A 126 -19.75 7.65 -17.40
CA SER A 126 -20.99 7.40 -16.62
C SER A 126 -21.38 5.93 -16.35
N PHE A 127 -21.65 5.60 -15.07
CA PHE A 127 -22.67 4.64 -14.57
C PHE A 127 -22.87 4.81 -13.05
N THR A 128 -24.11 4.60 -12.57
CA THR A 128 -24.71 5.02 -11.28
C THR A 128 -24.77 3.94 -10.16
N GLU A 129 -25.23 4.38 -8.98
CA GLU A 129 -24.90 3.99 -7.59
C GLU A 129 -25.31 2.60 -7.02
N GLU A 130 -26.21 1.80 -7.60
CA GLU A 130 -26.84 0.71 -6.80
C GLU A 130 -26.35 -0.73 -7.09
N LYS A 131 -25.31 -0.91 -7.91
CA LYS A 131 -24.73 -2.25 -8.19
C LYS A 131 -23.26 -2.44 -7.78
N LEU A 132 -22.60 -1.41 -7.22
CA LEU A 132 -21.15 -1.41 -7.01
C LEU A 132 -20.65 -2.36 -5.90
N GLU A 133 -21.38 -2.55 -4.80
CA GLU A 133 -20.80 -3.28 -3.65
C GLU A 133 -20.56 -4.78 -3.89
N MET A 134 -21.34 -5.45 -4.74
CA MET A 134 -21.12 -6.87 -5.09
C MET A 134 -20.51 -7.10 -6.47
N HIS A 135 -20.71 -6.21 -7.46
CA HIS A 135 -20.02 -6.33 -8.76
C HIS A 135 -18.52 -6.01 -8.67
N MET A 136 -18.08 -5.15 -7.73
CA MET A 136 -16.66 -4.80 -7.60
C MET A 136 -15.79 -5.97 -7.15
N ILE A 137 -16.28 -6.97 -6.44
CA ILE A 137 -15.47 -8.14 -6.03
C ILE A 137 -15.37 -9.15 -7.20
N ILE A 138 -16.48 -9.38 -7.91
CA ILE A 138 -16.57 -10.40 -8.96
C ILE A 138 -15.95 -9.92 -10.29
N HIS A 139 -16.11 -8.65 -10.65
CA HIS A 139 -15.57 -8.10 -11.91
C HIS A 139 -14.09 -7.67 -11.81
N PHE A 140 -13.57 -7.43 -10.60
CA PHE A 140 -12.18 -7.02 -10.35
C PHE A 140 -11.18 -8.16 -10.57
N ASN A 141 -11.51 -9.40 -10.19
CA ASN A 141 -10.71 -10.57 -10.55
C ASN A 141 -10.58 -10.74 -12.07
N ASN A 142 -11.64 -10.43 -12.84
CA ASN A 142 -11.61 -10.57 -14.29
C ASN A 142 -10.82 -9.46 -15.02
N LYS A 143 -10.80 -8.22 -14.50
CA LYS A 143 -10.13 -7.08 -15.17
C LYS A 143 -8.63 -7.01 -14.86
N LEU A 144 -8.19 -7.38 -13.66
CA LEU A 144 -6.75 -7.54 -13.35
C LEU A 144 -6.11 -8.66 -14.18
N ASN A 145 -6.84 -9.76 -14.42
CA ASN A 145 -6.38 -10.85 -15.30
C ASN A 145 -6.20 -10.41 -16.77
N SER A 146 -6.77 -9.28 -17.19
CA SER A 146 -6.66 -8.75 -18.57
C SER A 146 -5.47 -7.79 -18.78
N LEU A 147 -4.88 -7.26 -17.70
CA LEU A 147 -3.76 -6.33 -17.75
C LEU A 147 -2.45 -7.12 -17.60
N LYS A 148 -1.84 -7.49 -18.73
CA LYS A 148 -0.55 -8.18 -18.72
C LYS A 148 0.57 -7.20 -18.37
N THR A 149 1.21 -7.40 -17.22
CA THR A 149 2.53 -6.82 -16.94
C THR A 149 3.53 -7.32 -17.97
N SER A 150 4.57 -6.54 -18.27
CA SER A 150 5.65 -7.07 -19.11
C SER A 150 6.34 -8.21 -18.36
N ASN A 151 6.79 -9.24 -19.09
CA ASN A 151 7.53 -10.35 -18.47
C ASN A 151 8.74 -9.87 -17.67
N ILE A 152 9.39 -8.76 -18.11
CA ILE A 152 10.50 -8.14 -17.38
C ILE A 152 10.05 -7.59 -16.03
N PHE A 153 8.96 -6.82 -16.01
CA PHE A 153 8.47 -6.21 -14.77
C PHE A 153 8.04 -7.29 -13.76
N GLN A 154 7.37 -8.34 -14.25
CA GLN A 154 7.00 -9.48 -13.42
C GLN A 154 8.23 -10.22 -12.88
N CYS A 155 9.26 -10.42 -13.70
CA CYS A 155 10.52 -11.05 -13.27
C CYS A 155 11.20 -10.23 -12.17
N LYS A 156 11.30 -8.91 -12.33
CA LYS A 156 11.86 -8.01 -11.32
C LYS A 156 11.11 -8.06 -9.99
N ILE A 157 9.78 -8.10 -10.04
CA ILE A 157 8.95 -8.23 -8.83
C ILE A 157 9.24 -9.57 -8.15
N ASN A 158 9.21 -10.68 -8.90
CA ASN A 158 9.42 -12.01 -8.34
C ASN A 158 10.81 -12.13 -7.71
N GLU A 159 11.87 -11.70 -8.40
CA GLU A 159 13.24 -11.71 -7.88
C GLU A 159 13.38 -10.87 -6.61
N TYR A 160 12.76 -9.69 -6.58
CA TYR A 160 12.77 -8.83 -5.41
C TYR A 160 12.05 -9.49 -4.24
N VAL A 161 10.86 -10.03 -4.47
CA VAL A 161 10.06 -10.72 -3.44
C VAL A 161 10.80 -11.93 -2.91
N GLU A 162 11.37 -12.78 -3.76
CA GLU A 162 12.13 -13.96 -3.36
C GLU A 162 13.35 -13.59 -2.51
N ALA A 163 14.14 -12.59 -2.94
CA ALA A 163 15.30 -12.13 -2.19
C ALA A 163 14.93 -11.58 -0.81
N HIS A 164 13.85 -10.80 -0.71
CA HIS A 164 13.42 -10.25 0.59
C HIS A 164 12.79 -11.33 1.46
N MET A 165 12.00 -12.25 0.90
CA MET A 165 11.44 -13.39 1.63
C MET A 165 12.53 -14.28 2.22
N PHE A 166 13.64 -14.50 1.51
CA PHE A 166 14.80 -15.23 2.03
C PHE A 166 15.38 -14.58 3.29
N VAL A 167 15.54 -13.25 3.28
CA VAL A 167 16.05 -12.51 4.45
C VAL A 167 15.05 -12.53 5.60
N ILE A 168 13.75 -12.42 5.32
CA ILE A 168 12.72 -12.47 6.35
C ILE A 168 12.62 -13.87 6.98
N ASP A 169 12.80 -14.94 6.18
CA ASP A 169 12.80 -16.32 6.65
C ASP A 169 13.89 -16.56 7.70
N ASP A 170 15.10 -16.00 7.51
CA ASP A 170 16.19 -16.10 8.47
C ASP A 170 15.87 -15.40 9.81
N GLU A 171 15.29 -14.19 9.76
CA GLU A 171 14.85 -13.49 10.98
C GLU A 171 13.71 -14.22 11.70
N VAL A 172 12.82 -14.88 10.94
CA VAL A 172 11.78 -15.76 11.51
C VAL A 172 12.40 -16.95 12.24
N GLN A 173 13.39 -17.63 11.66
CA GLN A 173 14.05 -18.75 12.34
C GLN A 173 14.69 -18.31 13.66
N ARG A 174 15.43 -17.20 13.66
CA ARG A 174 16.01 -16.63 14.89
C ARG A 174 14.96 -16.34 15.95
N PHE A 175 13.81 -15.79 15.56
CA PHE A 175 12.70 -15.51 16.48
C PHE A 175 12.06 -16.77 17.05
N LEU A 176 11.91 -17.83 16.24
CA LEU A 176 11.33 -19.09 16.68
C LEU A 176 12.27 -19.83 17.64
N GLU A 177 13.58 -19.79 17.40
CA GLU A 177 14.61 -20.42 18.25
C GLU A 177 14.77 -19.73 19.61
N LYS A 178 14.66 -18.40 19.67
CA LYS A 178 14.92 -17.65 20.91
C LYS A 178 13.68 -17.56 21.82
N PRO A 179 13.83 -17.65 23.17
CA PRO A 179 12.71 -17.53 24.09
C PRO A 179 12.12 -16.12 24.19
N LYS A 180 12.98 -15.09 24.12
CA LYS A 180 12.61 -13.66 24.07
C LYS A 180 13.59 -12.91 23.17
N PRO A 181 13.13 -11.96 22.34
CA PRO A 181 14.02 -11.11 21.58
C PRO A 181 14.83 -10.19 22.51
N ASN A 182 16.09 -9.93 22.16
CA ASN A 182 16.91 -8.89 22.81
C ASN A 182 16.36 -7.49 22.49
N ASP A 183 16.78 -6.45 23.23
CA ASP A 183 16.31 -5.06 23.05
C ASP A 183 16.58 -4.48 21.64
N ASP A 184 17.51 -5.08 20.89
CA ASP A 184 17.92 -4.74 19.53
C ASP A 184 17.26 -5.61 18.44
N GLU A 185 16.47 -6.62 18.83
CA GLU A 185 15.73 -7.50 17.93
C GLU A 185 14.28 -7.01 17.73
N LEU A 186 13.61 -7.47 16.68
CA LEU A 186 12.18 -7.18 16.48
C LEU A 186 11.38 -7.54 17.72
N THR A 187 10.74 -6.54 18.31
CA THR A 187 9.88 -6.77 19.46
C THR A 187 8.71 -7.66 19.05
N VAL A 188 8.21 -8.45 19.99
CA VAL A 188 7.03 -9.31 19.81
C VAL A 188 5.79 -8.50 19.42
N GLU A 189 5.77 -7.24 19.81
CA GLU A 189 4.51 -6.55 20.04
C GLU A 189 4.04 -5.85 18.78
N SER A 190 3.02 -6.48 18.17
CA SER A 190 2.03 -5.90 17.25
C SER A 190 2.24 -6.09 15.75
N ILE A 191 1.19 -5.79 14.99
CA ILE A 191 1.15 -5.82 13.53
C ILE A 191 2.04 -4.73 12.93
N TYR A 192 2.18 -3.60 13.63
CA TYR A 192 2.89 -2.43 13.13
C TYR A 192 4.41 -2.66 13.13
N PHE A 193 4.97 -3.01 14.29
CA PHE A 193 6.41 -3.11 14.48
C PHE A 193 6.94 -4.53 14.51
N GLY A 194 6.14 -5.51 14.94
CA GLY A 194 6.65 -6.79 15.40
C GLY A 194 6.36 -8.00 14.49
N MET A 195 6.65 -9.18 15.03
CA MET A 195 6.51 -10.47 14.35
C MET A 195 5.07 -10.84 13.98
N ALA A 196 4.07 -10.27 14.65
CA ALA A 196 2.68 -10.44 14.22
C ALA A 196 2.42 -9.81 12.82
N GLY A 197 3.15 -8.75 12.46
CA GLY A 197 3.13 -8.19 11.11
C GLY A 197 3.78 -9.11 10.07
N VAL A 198 4.83 -9.85 10.46
CA VAL A 198 5.46 -10.88 9.63
C VAL A 198 4.49 -12.05 9.40
N ALA A 199 3.83 -12.54 10.46
CA ALA A 199 2.81 -13.58 10.34
C ALA A 199 1.68 -13.17 9.38
N LEU A 200 1.23 -11.90 9.46
CA LEU A 200 0.25 -11.35 8.52
C LEU A 200 0.77 -11.35 7.08
N LEU A 201 2.01 -10.93 6.84
CA LEU A 201 2.62 -11.00 5.51
C LEU A 201 2.68 -12.44 4.99
N TYR A 202 3.11 -13.40 5.80
CA TYR A 202 3.25 -14.80 5.40
C TYR A 202 1.90 -15.39 5.01
N LYS A 203 0.86 -15.09 5.79
CA LYS A 203 -0.51 -15.46 5.45
C LYS A 203 -0.96 -14.86 4.11
N LEU A 204 -0.72 -13.57 3.88
CA LEU A 204 -1.08 -12.92 2.62
C LEU A 204 -0.31 -13.49 1.42
N PHE A 205 0.99 -13.74 1.60
CA PHE A 205 1.86 -14.37 0.61
C PHE A 205 1.39 -15.79 0.29
N ALA A 206 1.11 -16.60 1.30
CA ALA A 206 0.59 -17.96 1.17
C ALA A 206 -0.72 -17.99 0.38
N ASN A 207 -1.66 -17.09 0.70
CA ASN A 207 -2.94 -16.99 -0.01
C ASN A 207 -2.76 -16.57 -1.47
N ARG A 208 -1.76 -15.72 -1.77
CA ARG A 208 -1.47 -15.28 -3.14
C ARG A 208 -0.75 -16.34 -3.98
N THR A 209 0.10 -17.15 -3.36
CA THR A 209 0.92 -18.17 -4.01
C THR A 209 0.35 -19.59 -3.91
N HIS A 210 -0.76 -19.76 -3.18
CA HIS A 210 -1.33 -21.06 -2.81
C HIS A 210 -0.33 -21.96 -2.06
N ASN A 211 0.58 -21.36 -1.28
CA ASN A 211 1.60 -22.06 -0.50
C ASN A 211 1.09 -22.35 0.92
N ARG A 212 0.59 -23.57 1.14
CA ARG A 212 0.08 -23.99 2.46
C ARG A 212 1.15 -24.04 3.54
N ASP A 213 2.39 -24.36 3.19
CA ASP A 213 3.50 -24.44 4.15
C ASP A 213 3.80 -23.07 4.75
N LYS A 214 3.73 -22.00 3.95
CA LYS A 214 3.83 -20.62 4.44
C LYS A 214 2.68 -20.23 5.38
N THR A 215 1.48 -20.78 5.22
CA THR A 215 0.40 -20.61 6.21
C THR A 215 0.73 -21.30 7.54
N ILE A 216 1.39 -22.47 7.50
CA ILE A 216 1.84 -23.19 8.71
C ILE A 216 2.95 -22.39 9.40
N GLU A 217 3.91 -21.83 8.67
CA GLU A 217 4.93 -20.96 9.23
C GLU A 217 4.31 -19.70 9.88
N ALA A 218 3.34 -19.07 9.21
CA ALA A 218 2.59 -17.95 9.79
C ALA A 218 1.93 -18.31 11.13
N LYS A 219 1.39 -19.54 11.24
CA LYS A 219 0.83 -20.07 12.49
C LYS A 219 1.89 -20.19 13.59
N LEU A 220 3.07 -20.71 13.29
CA LEU A 220 4.15 -20.83 14.28
C LEU A 220 4.56 -19.46 14.82
N ILE A 221 4.71 -18.47 13.93
CA ILE A 221 5.07 -17.10 14.31
C ILE A 221 4.00 -16.50 15.22
N ILE A 222 2.71 -16.59 14.85
CA ILE A 222 1.64 -15.95 15.62
C ILE A 222 1.39 -16.65 16.97
N GLU A 223 1.55 -17.98 17.04
CA GLU A 223 1.45 -18.73 18.31
C GLU A 223 2.59 -18.37 19.26
N LYS A 224 3.81 -18.22 18.74
CA LYS A 224 4.94 -17.70 19.52
C LYS A 224 4.65 -16.29 20.04
N CYS A 225 4.15 -15.38 19.19
CA CYS A 225 3.75 -14.04 19.60
C CYS A 225 2.73 -14.06 20.76
N ILE A 226 1.73 -14.95 20.69
CA ILE A 226 0.73 -15.10 21.75
C ILE A 226 1.36 -15.61 23.05
N SER A 227 2.30 -16.56 22.98
CA SER A 227 2.90 -17.19 24.16
C SER A 227 3.74 -16.24 25.01
N ILE A 228 4.36 -15.23 24.40
CA ILE A 228 5.26 -14.27 25.07
C ILE A 228 4.64 -12.87 25.22
N LEU A 229 3.38 -12.72 24.86
CA LEU A 229 2.63 -11.47 24.97
C LEU A 229 2.52 -10.99 26.43
N ASP A 230 2.84 -9.72 26.69
CA ASP A 230 2.68 -9.16 28.03
C ASP A 230 1.20 -9.16 28.45
N LYS A 231 0.89 -9.94 29.48
CA LYS A 231 -0.46 -10.04 30.04
C LYS A 231 -0.93 -8.72 30.67
N ASN A 232 0.00 -7.88 31.14
CA ASN A 232 -0.31 -6.63 31.84
C ASN A 232 -0.49 -5.42 30.89
N SER A 233 -0.12 -5.55 29.61
CA SER A 233 -0.29 -4.46 28.65
C SER A 233 -1.76 -4.09 28.40
N ASP A 234 -2.06 -2.80 28.49
CA ASP A 234 -3.38 -2.21 28.19
C ASP A 234 -3.58 -1.89 26.69
N SER A 235 -2.64 -2.29 25.82
CA SER A 235 -2.71 -1.98 24.39
C SER A 235 -3.75 -2.85 23.66
N VAL A 236 -4.81 -2.21 23.14
CA VAL A 236 -5.96 -2.93 22.56
C VAL A 236 -6.11 -2.80 21.05
N SER A 237 -5.44 -1.86 20.36
CA SER A 237 -5.71 -1.60 18.94
C SER A 237 -5.27 -2.74 18.00
N TYR A 238 -5.76 -2.74 16.77
CA TYR A 238 -5.29 -3.68 15.74
C TYR A 238 -3.80 -3.50 15.42
N LEU A 239 -3.36 -2.26 15.20
CA LEU A 239 -2.00 -2.03 14.68
C LEU A 239 -0.93 -2.23 15.74
N THR A 240 -1.14 -1.74 16.95
CA THR A 240 -0.11 -1.70 18.01
C THR A 240 -0.47 -2.51 19.25
N GLY A 241 -1.62 -3.19 19.26
CA GLY A 241 -2.15 -3.85 20.45
C GLY A 241 -2.49 -5.32 20.26
N LYS A 242 -2.98 -5.91 21.35
CA LYS A 242 -3.27 -7.36 21.45
C LYS A 242 -4.32 -7.82 20.45
N SER A 243 -5.28 -6.97 20.11
CA SER A 243 -6.36 -7.37 19.20
C SER A 243 -5.86 -7.69 17.81
N GLY A 244 -4.83 -7.00 17.29
CA GLY A 244 -4.26 -7.33 15.98
C GLY A 244 -3.64 -8.72 15.92
N ILE A 245 -2.96 -9.12 17.01
CA ILE A 245 -2.36 -10.44 17.16
C ILE A 245 -3.46 -11.51 17.14
N PHE A 246 -4.51 -11.33 17.95
CA PHE A 246 -5.61 -12.28 18.04
C PHE A 246 -6.45 -12.33 16.76
N VAL A 247 -6.71 -11.21 16.10
CA VAL A 247 -7.40 -11.19 14.79
C VAL A 247 -6.59 -11.94 13.76
N THR A 248 -5.29 -11.66 13.65
CA THR A 248 -4.39 -12.35 12.69
C THR A 248 -4.31 -13.85 12.97
N ALA A 249 -4.23 -14.23 14.24
CA ALA A 249 -4.29 -15.64 14.63
C ALA A 249 -5.62 -16.29 14.23
N ALA A 250 -6.76 -15.61 14.47
CA ALA A 250 -8.07 -16.11 14.06
C ALA A 250 -8.16 -16.33 12.55
N GLU A 251 -7.60 -15.43 11.74
CA GLU A 251 -7.52 -15.59 10.29
C GLU A 251 -6.68 -16.81 9.90
N ILE A 252 -5.47 -16.94 10.44
CA ILE A 252 -4.57 -18.05 10.13
C ILE A 252 -5.18 -19.40 10.53
N TYR A 253 -5.79 -19.49 11.72
CA TYR A 253 -6.48 -20.70 12.15
C TYR A 253 -7.63 -21.08 11.20
N ARG A 254 -8.42 -20.09 10.73
CA ARG A 254 -9.48 -20.35 9.75
C ARG A 254 -8.93 -20.82 8.40
N ASP A 255 -7.87 -20.19 7.90
CA ASP A 255 -7.22 -20.57 6.64
C ASP A 255 -6.69 -22.03 6.70
N LEU A 256 -6.37 -22.53 7.90
CA LEU A 256 -5.97 -23.92 8.16
C LEU A 256 -7.13 -24.86 8.54
N GLY A 257 -8.37 -24.37 8.61
CA GLY A 257 -9.56 -25.16 9.00
C GLY A 257 -9.74 -25.38 10.51
N ASP A 258 -8.93 -24.73 11.36
CA ASP A 258 -9.00 -24.82 12.82
C ASP A 258 -10.01 -23.80 13.39
N ILE A 259 -11.29 -24.09 13.19
CA ILE A 259 -12.39 -23.20 13.56
C ILE A 259 -12.47 -22.98 15.08
N GLU A 260 -12.09 -23.99 15.88
CA GLU A 260 -12.18 -23.91 17.34
C GLU A 260 -11.13 -22.95 17.93
N ASN A 261 -9.88 -23.01 17.47
CA ASN A 261 -8.88 -22.02 17.92
C ASN A 261 -9.17 -20.62 17.35
N ALA A 262 -9.73 -20.52 16.14
CA ALA A 262 -10.21 -19.24 15.63
C ALA A 262 -11.28 -18.60 16.54
N LYS A 263 -12.28 -19.38 17.01
CA LYS A 263 -13.29 -18.92 17.96
C LYS A 263 -12.67 -18.48 19.30
N LYS A 264 -11.67 -19.19 19.81
CA LYS A 264 -10.94 -18.79 21.03
C LYS A 264 -10.24 -17.45 20.85
N MET A 265 -9.65 -17.19 19.69
CA MET A 265 -8.99 -15.92 19.39
C MET A 265 -10.01 -14.77 19.28
N ILE A 266 -11.16 -15.01 18.65
CA ILE A 266 -12.28 -14.06 18.63
C ILE A 266 -12.68 -13.69 20.06
N LYS A 267 -12.89 -14.67 20.94
CA LYS A 267 -13.21 -14.43 22.35
C LYS A 267 -12.16 -13.56 23.05
N LYS A 268 -10.88 -13.81 22.83
CA LYS A 268 -9.78 -12.98 23.38
C LYS A 268 -9.83 -11.53 22.90
N VAL A 269 -10.29 -11.25 21.68
CA VAL A 269 -10.51 -9.86 21.22
C VAL A 269 -11.67 -9.22 21.99
N LEU A 270 -12.74 -9.96 22.25
CA LEU A 270 -13.90 -9.46 23.00
C LEU A 270 -13.58 -9.20 24.47
N ASP A 271 -12.71 -10.01 25.08
CA ASP A 271 -12.24 -9.82 26.46
C ASP A 271 -11.48 -8.49 26.64
N LEU A 272 -11.00 -7.86 25.56
CA LEU A 272 -10.37 -6.53 25.58
C LEU A 272 -11.38 -5.37 25.61
N LEU A 273 -12.68 -5.64 25.44
CA LEU A 273 -13.71 -4.59 25.36
C LEU A 273 -13.74 -3.65 26.59
N PRO A 274 -13.59 -4.13 27.85
CA PRO A 274 -13.54 -3.23 29.00
C PRO A 274 -12.38 -2.23 28.93
N LEU A 275 -11.20 -2.68 28.47
CA LEU A 275 -10.05 -1.81 28.23
C LEU A 275 -10.32 -0.83 27.09
N ALA A 276 -10.93 -1.31 26.00
CA ALA A 276 -11.34 -0.48 24.88
C ALA A 276 -12.35 0.60 25.28
N LEU A 277 -13.22 0.36 26.26
CA LEU A 277 -14.20 1.33 26.76
C LEU A 277 -13.67 2.20 27.91
N ASN A 278 -12.43 2.01 28.35
CA ASN A 278 -11.82 2.82 29.40
C ASN A 278 -11.70 4.29 28.96
N LYS A 279 -12.18 5.22 29.79
CA LYS A 279 -12.16 6.67 29.53
C LYS A 279 -10.76 7.24 29.25
N LYS A 280 -9.70 6.58 29.73
CA LYS A 280 -8.30 7.00 29.50
C LYS A 280 -7.78 6.62 28.11
N LEU A 281 -8.37 5.62 27.46
CA LEU A 281 -7.92 5.19 26.14
C LEU A 281 -8.33 6.22 25.07
N PRO A 282 -7.39 6.72 24.26
CA PRO A 282 -7.69 7.67 23.20
C PRO A 282 -8.51 7.03 22.08
N ASP A 283 -9.16 7.85 21.27
CA ASP A 283 -10.07 7.38 20.22
C ASP A 283 -9.41 7.14 18.85
N ILE A 284 -8.09 7.29 18.76
CA ILE A 284 -7.35 7.26 17.49
C ILE A 284 -7.16 5.86 16.89
N LEU A 285 -6.78 5.79 15.62
CA LEU A 285 -6.59 4.53 14.88
C LEU A 285 -5.40 3.71 15.38
N LEU A 286 -4.22 4.34 15.54
CA LEU A 286 -2.96 3.61 15.75
C LEU A 286 -2.98 2.75 17.02
N TYR A 287 -3.34 3.35 18.16
CA TYR A 287 -3.29 2.70 19.47
C TYR A 287 -4.55 2.92 20.32
N GLY A 288 -5.62 3.43 19.71
CA GLY A 288 -6.84 3.82 20.42
C GLY A 288 -8.07 2.98 20.08
N ARG A 289 -9.22 3.50 20.51
CA ARG A 289 -10.55 2.88 20.37
C ARG A 289 -10.97 2.68 18.92
N ALA A 290 -10.63 3.59 18.00
CA ALA A 290 -10.89 3.38 16.57
C ALA A 290 -10.07 2.20 16.01
N GLY A 291 -8.84 2.01 16.48
CA GLY A 291 -8.02 0.84 16.14
C GLY A 291 -8.61 -0.48 16.66
N TYR A 292 -9.25 -0.46 17.83
CA TYR A 292 -9.99 -1.63 18.33
C TYR A 292 -11.30 -1.85 17.56
N LEU A 293 -12.02 -0.78 17.21
CA LEU A 293 -13.20 -0.86 16.34
C LEU A 293 -12.83 -1.54 15.01
N TYR A 294 -11.69 -1.19 14.42
CA TYR A 294 -11.19 -1.84 13.21
C TYR A 294 -11.02 -3.36 13.38
N SER A 295 -10.49 -3.83 14.52
CA SER A 295 -10.43 -5.26 14.85
C SER A 295 -11.81 -5.92 14.85
N LEU A 296 -12.82 -5.30 15.47
CA LEU A 296 -14.18 -5.85 15.50
C LEU A 296 -14.80 -5.93 14.10
N LEU A 297 -14.56 -4.94 13.25
CA LEU A 297 -15.04 -4.93 11.86
C LEU A 297 -14.36 -6.01 11.02
N LEU A 298 -13.06 -6.27 11.24
CA LEU A 298 -12.35 -7.40 10.63
C LEU A 298 -12.95 -8.74 11.09
N LEU A 299 -13.19 -8.93 12.38
CA LEU A 299 -13.84 -10.14 12.88
C LEU A 299 -15.23 -10.36 12.27
N LYS A 300 -16.02 -9.29 12.11
CA LYS A 300 -17.31 -9.36 11.40
C LYS A 300 -17.11 -9.87 9.96
N LYS A 301 -16.14 -9.30 9.23
CA LYS A 301 -15.81 -9.74 7.85
C LYS A 301 -15.36 -11.21 7.81
N LEU A 302 -14.71 -11.68 8.87
CA LEU A 302 -14.32 -13.08 9.01
C LEU A 302 -15.50 -14.00 9.36
N GLY A 303 -16.73 -13.52 9.51
CA GLY A 303 -17.86 -14.36 9.88
C GLY A 303 -17.91 -14.65 11.38
N TRP A 304 -17.65 -13.64 12.22
CA TRP A 304 -18.01 -13.67 13.63
C TRP A 304 -19.55 -13.65 13.79
N GLU A 305 -20.12 -14.76 14.26
CA GLU A 305 -21.58 -15.02 14.30
C GLU A 305 -22.25 -14.79 15.66
N ASP A 306 -21.57 -14.14 16.61
CA ASP A 306 -22.15 -13.88 17.94
C ASP A 306 -23.40 -12.98 17.83
N PRO A 307 -24.55 -13.38 18.42
CA PRO A 307 -25.77 -12.57 18.41
C PRO A 307 -25.59 -11.16 18.99
N ASP A 308 -24.67 -10.97 19.93
CA ASP A 308 -24.38 -9.68 20.55
C ASP A 308 -23.40 -8.82 19.75
N ARG A 309 -22.79 -9.34 18.68
CA ARG A 309 -21.77 -8.67 17.86
C ARG A 309 -22.14 -7.22 17.55
N ASP A 310 -23.33 -7.02 17.00
CA ASP A 310 -23.75 -5.73 16.48
C ASP A 310 -23.96 -4.71 17.61
N ARG A 311 -24.43 -5.19 18.77
CA ARG A 311 -24.52 -4.39 20.00
C ARG A 311 -23.14 -4.00 20.52
N LEU A 312 -22.16 -4.91 20.50
CA LEU A 312 -20.79 -4.64 20.97
C LEU A 312 -20.08 -3.64 20.06
N ILE A 313 -20.18 -3.80 18.74
CA ILE A 313 -19.63 -2.83 17.78
C ILE A 313 -20.26 -1.45 17.99
N ARG A 314 -21.59 -1.39 18.13
CA ARG A 314 -22.29 -0.13 18.37
C ARG A 314 -21.86 0.56 19.68
N LYS A 315 -21.57 -0.18 20.75
CA LYS A 315 -21.03 0.39 22.00
C LYS A 315 -19.72 1.14 21.76
N VAL A 316 -18.81 0.56 20.98
CA VAL A 316 -17.52 1.19 20.65
C VAL A 316 -17.71 2.43 19.77
N VAL A 317 -18.58 2.35 18.74
CA VAL A 317 -18.94 3.50 17.89
C VAL A 317 -19.51 4.66 18.71
N SER A 318 -20.48 4.38 19.59
CA SER A 318 -21.10 5.41 20.45
C SER A 318 -20.07 6.09 21.35
N ALA A 319 -19.10 5.36 21.90
CA ALA A 319 -18.04 5.93 22.73
C ALA A 319 -17.13 6.87 21.92
N ILE A 320 -16.73 6.48 20.70
CA ILE A 320 -15.93 7.32 19.81
C ILE A 320 -16.65 8.62 19.43
N LEU A 321 -17.96 8.53 19.11
CA LEU A 321 -18.77 9.71 18.79
C LEU A 321 -18.91 10.63 20.02
N HIS A 322 -19.28 10.09 21.17
CA HIS A 322 -19.47 10.85 22.41
C HIS A 322 -18.20 11.62 22.80
N ASN A 323 -17.05 10.96 22.80
CA ASN A 323 -15.77 11.58 23.15
C ASN A 323 -15.36 12.66 22.13
N GLY A 324 -15.60 12.43 20.84
CA GLY A 324 -15.29 13.38 19.78
C GLY A 324 -16.12 14.66 19.88
N ILE A 325 -17.42 14.52 20.17
CA ILE A 325 -18.35 15.64 20.38
C ILE A 325 -17.91 16.44 21.62
N LYS A 326 -17.69 15.75 22.74
CA LYS A 326 -17.25 16.37 24.00
C LYS A 326 -15.93 17.14 23.85
N THR A 327 -15.01 16.63 23.03
CA THR A 327 -13.75 17.33 22.74
C THR A 327 -13.99 18.67 22.05
N CYS A 328 -14.99 18.76 21.16
CA CYS A 328 -15.35 19.97 20.44
C CYS A 328 -16.13 20.99 21.29
N GLU A 329 -16.87 20.55 22.31
CA GLU A 329 -17.62 21.45 23.21
C GLU A 329 -16.72 22.45 23.94
N ASN A 330 -15.45 22.06 24.17
CA ASN A 330 -14.45 22.91 24.79
C ASN A 330 -13.81 23.92 23.82
N ASP A 331 -14.07 23.80 22.51
CA ASP A 331 -13.53 24.71 21.50
C ASP A 331 -14.51 25.87 21.23
N LYS A 332 -14.09 27.11 21.54
CA LYS A 332 -14.89 28.31 21.27
C LYS A 332 -14.16 29.25 20.29
N PRO A 333 -14.73 29.57 19.11
CA PRO A 333 -15.98 29.03 18.55
C PRO A 333 -15.84 27.57 18.11
N LYS A 334 -16.94 26.82 18.15
CA LYS A 334 -16.99 25.42 17.67
C LYS A 334 -16.88 25.41 16.15
N LYS A 335 -15.81 24.83 15.61
CA LYS A 335 -15.53 24.77 14.17
C LYS A 335 -15.91 23.43 13.50
N THR A 336 -16.08 22.38 14.30
CA THR A 336 -16.36 21.02 13.83
C THR A 336 -17.21 20.26 14.86
N THR A 337 -17.80 19.15 14.42
CA THR A 337 -18.63 18.24 15.22
C THR A 337 -17.82 17.14 15.90
N LEU A 338 -16.69 16.73 15.32
CA LEU A 338 -15.78 15.73 15.88
C LEU A 338 -14.34 16.23 15.84
N MET A 339 -13.63 15.99 16.95
CA MET A 339 -12.21 16.25 17.09
C MET A 339 -11.65 15.35 18.19
N TYR A 340 -10.38 15.00 18.11
CA TYR A 340 -9.74 14.11 19.06
C TYR A 340 -8.38 14.65 19.46
N LYS A 341 -7.99 14.40 20.73
CA LYS A 341 -6.67 14.74 21.24
C LYS A 341 -5.86 13.46 21.45
N CYS A 342 -4.60 13.52 21.05
CA CYS A 342 -3.59 12.51 21.27
C CYS A 342 -2.33 13.23 21.76
N HIS A 343 -1.78 12.83 22.91
CA HIS A 343 -0.69 13.54 23.60
C HIS A 343 -0.90 15.06 23.66
N ASN A 344 -2.12 15.48 24.04
CA ASN A 344 -2.56 16.88 24.08
C ASN A 344 -2.56 17.66 22.75
N LYS A 345 -2.24 17.01 21.61
CA LYS A 345 -2.29 17.60 20.26
C LYS A 345 -3.53 17.11 19.49
N LYS A 346 -4.08 17.99 18.65
CA LYS A 346 -5.16 17.65 17.69
C LYS A 346 -4.54 17.28 16.35
N TYR A 347 -4.25 16.00 16.15
CA TYR A 347 -3.74 15.49 14.88
C TYR A 347 -4.85 15.36 13.85
N LEU A 348 -4.49 15.45 12.57
CA LEU A 348 -5.44 15.39 11.46
C LEU A 348 -5.26 14.15 10.58
N GLY A 349 -4.05 13.58 10.52
CA GLY A 349 -3.72 12.41 9.68
C GLY A 349 -4.34 11.08 10.11
N ALA A 350 -4.09 10.02 9.33
CA ALA A 350 -4.76 8.73 9.51
C ALA A 350 -4.31 7.98 10.78
N ALA A 351 -3.03 8.02 11.15
CA ALA A 351 -2.56 7.19 12.26
C ALA A 351 -3.11 7.66 13.62
N GLN A 352 -3.01 8.96 13.90
CA GLN A 352 -3.28 9.50 15.24
C GLN A 352 -4.30 10.64 15.24
N GLY A 353 -4.95 10.90 14.11
CA GLY A 353 -5.76 12.09 13.91
C GLY A 353 -7.18 11.83 13.45
N LEU A 354 -7.88 12.93 13.19
CA LEU A 354 -9.29 12.95 12.81
C LEU A 354 -9.56 12.07 11.57
N SER A 355 -8.70 12.08 10.56
CA SER A 355 -8.86 11.28 9.33
C SER A 355 -9.01 9.79 9.61
N GLY A 356 -8.18 9.22 10.49
CA GLY A 356 -8.23 7.78 10.79
C GLY A 356 -9.47 7.39 11.59
N VAL A 357 -9.91 8.25 12.50
CA VAL A 357 -11.15 8.03 13.26
C VAL A 357 -12.37 8.08 12.34
N LEU A 358 -12.43 9.08 11.46
CA LEU A 358 -13.49 9.19 10.45
C LEU A 358 -13.49 7.98 9.52
N GLN A 359 -12.31 7.50 9.10
CA GLN A 359 -12.18 6.28 8.30
C GLN A 359 -12.81 5.07 9.01
N CYS A 360 -12.52 4.85 10.29
CA CYS A 360 -13.12 3.75 11.07
C CYS A 360 -14.62 3.90 11.25
N LEU A 361 -15.13 5.11 11.48
CA LEU A 361 -16.56 5.37 11.58
C LEU A 361 -17.28 5.10 10.24
N LEU A 362 -16.68 5.48 9.12
CA LEU A 362 -17.19 5.19 7.78
C LEU A 362 -17.18 3.68 7.47
N LEU A 363 -16.14 2.95 7.87
CA LEU A 363 -16.14 1.48 7.78
C LEU A 363 -17.25 0.85 8.65
N ALA A 364 -17.64 1.51 9.74
CA ALA A 364 -18.74 1.13 10.61
C ALA A 364 -20.09 1.78 10.19
N ASN A 365 -20.26 2.22 8.94
CA ASN A 365 -21.45 2.97 8.50
C ASN A 365 -22.79 2.29 8.84
N THR A 366 -22.87 0.96 8.78
CA THR A 366 -24.08 0.21 9.15
C THR A 366 -24.48 0.36 10.62
N TYR A 367 -23.58 0.86 11.47
CA TYR A 367 -23.78 1.11 12.89
C TYR A 367 -23.98 2.59 13.21
N LEU A 368 -24.04 3.47 12.20
CA LEU A 368 -24.37 4.89 12.35
C LEU A 368 -25.84 5.11 11.98
N THR A 369 -26.52 5.95 12.76
CA THR A 369 -27.83 6.47 12.36
C THR A 369 -27.67 7.49 11.24
N LYS A 370 -28.73 7.72 10.45
CA LYS A 370 -28.74 8.81 9.44
C LYS A 370 -28.41 10.18 10.05
N HIS A 371 -28.84 10.42 11.29
CA HIS A 371 -28.52 11.65 12.02
C HIS A 371 -27.02 11.74 12.36
N GLU A 372 -26.42 10.68 12.91
CA GLU A 372 -24.98 10.66 13.22
C GLU A 372 -24.13 10.82 11.96
N LEU A 373 -24.51 10.16 10.86
CA LEU A 373 -23.80 10.28 9.59
C LEU A 373 -23.87 11.73 9.06
N ASN A 374 -25.09 12.29 8.94
CA ASN A 374 -25.30 13.57 8.25
C ASN A 374 -24.95 14.80 9.11
N ASN A 375 -25.15 14.74 10.43
CA ASN A 375 -24.99 15.89 11.33
C ASN A 375 -23.75 15.80 12.22
N ILE A 376 -23.04 14.66 12.25
CA ILE A 376 -21.86 14.49 13.11
C ILE A 376 -20.63 14.07 12.29
N VAL A 377 -20.69 13.00 11.51
CA VAL A 377 -19.53 12.53 10.72
C VAL A 377 -19.27 13.44 9.52
N LYS A 378 -20.31 13.76 8.75
CA LYS A 378 -20.19 14.57 7.54
C LYS A 378 -19.63 15.99 7.82
N PRO A 379 -20.11 16.76 8.82
CA PRO A 379 -19.52 18.08 9.08
C PRO A 379 -18.05 18.02 9.52
N ALA A 380 -17.62 16.92 10.15
CA ALA A 380 -16.21 16.70 10.49
C ALA A 380 -15.34 16.38 9.26
N LEU A 381 -15.88 15.63 8.27
CA LEU A 381 -15.25 15.45 6.96
C LEU A 381 -15.11 16.78 6.21
N ASP A 382 -16.19 17.56 6.17
CA ASP A 382 -16.21 18.87 5.53
C ASP A 382 -15.19 19.81 6.17
N TYR A 383 -15.14 19.85 7.51
CA TYR A 383 -14.13 20.62 8.23
C TYR A 383 -12.70 20.18 7.89
N LEU A 384 -12.43 18.87 7.86
CA LEU A 384 -11.10 18.35 7.53
C LEU A 384 -10.65 18.78 6.13
N LEU A 385 -11.57 18.91 5.16
CA LEU A 385 -11.25 19.43 3.82
C LEU A 385 -10.81 20.89 3.82
N THR A 386 -11.38 21.71 4.71
CA THR A 386 -11.04 23.14 4.81
C THR A 386 -9.64 23.40 5.36
N LEU A 387 -9.04 22.40 6.02
CA LEU A 387 -7.72 22.52 6.65
C LEU A 387 -6.55 22.26 5.71
N ARG A 388 -6.81 21.90 4.45
CA ARG A 388 -5.75 21.57 3.48
C ARG A 388 -4.90 22.80 3.17
N TYR A 389 -3.62 22.57 2.92
CA TYR A 389 -2.73 23.61 2.39
C TYR A 389 -3.14 23.99 0.97
N THR A 390 -2.60 25.11 0.48
CA THR A 390 -2.72 25.53 -0.92
C THR A 390 -2.20 24.48 -1.90
N SER A 391 -1.26 23.63 -1.47
CA SER A 391 -0.77 22.49 -2.27
C SER A 391 -1.80 21.35 -2.45
N GLY A 392 -2.89 21.37 -1.68
CA GLY A 392 -3.87 20.29 -1.58
C GLY A 392 -3.53 19.24 -0.51
N ASN A 393 -2.34 19.28 0.09
CA ASN A 393 -1.96 18.33 1.16
C ASN A 393 -2.68 18.63 2.49
N LEU A 394 -2.75 17.66 3.39
CA LEU A 394 -3.32 17.82 4.72
C LEU A 394 -2.21 18.09 5.76
N PRO A 395 -2.38 19.06 6.68
CA PRO A 395 -1.47 19.24 7.81
C PRO A 395 -1.42 17.99 8.71
N SER A 396 -0.32 17.80 9.43
CA SER A 396 -0.24 16.70 10.40
C SER A 396 -1.12 16.98 11.63
N SER A 397 -1.25 18.24 12.03
CA SER A 397 -2.04 18.67 13.17
C SER A 397 -2.56 20.11 13.03
N MET A 398 -3.33 20.56 14.03
CA MET A 398 -3.81 21.94 14.14
C MET A 398 -2.72 22.98 14.51
N CYS A 399 -1.44 22.61 14.63
CA CYS A 399 -0.36 23.48 15.14
C CYS A 399 0.43 24.24 14.06
N ASN A 400 -0.14 24.51 12.89
CA ASN A 400 0.54 25.18 11.76
C ASN A 400 1.91 24.54 11.42
N ASP A 401 1.94 23.21 11.35
CA ASP A 401 3.14 22.48 10.93
C ASP A 401 3.50 22.83 9.46
N PRO A 402 4.75 22.67 9.01
CA PRO A 402 5.10 22.94 7.61
C PRO A 402 4.53 21.87 6.66
N ASP A 403 4.20 22.26 5.43
CA ASP A 403 3.70 21.35 4.38
C ASP A 403 4.82 20.49 3.78
N HIS A 404 5.23 19.45 4.48
CA HIS A 404 6.31 18.55 4.03
C HIS A 404 5.99 17.05 4.17
N LEU A 405 4.96 16.69 4.95
CA LEU A 405 4.62 15.30 5.23
C LEU A 405 3.60 14.78 4.22
N VAL A 406 4.03 13.83 3.41
CA VAL A 406 3.19 13.12 2.42
C VAL A 406 3.29 11.63 2.75
N GLN A 407 2.69 11.25 3.89
CA GLN A 407 2.79 9.93 4.49
C GLN A 407 1.39 9.40 4.81
N TRP A 408 1.23 8.07 4.92
CA TRP A 408 -0.05 7.50 5.37
C TRP A 408 -0.43 8.01 6.76
N CYS A 409 0.52 8.04 7.70
CA CYS A 409 0.21 8.52 9.05
C CYS A 409 -0.19 9.99 9.10
N GLN A 410 0.42 10.83 8.26
CA GLN A 410 0.31 12.28 8.27
C GLN A 410 0.39 12.83 6.84
N GLY A 411 -0.72 13.38 6.35
CA GLY A 411 -0.82 14.01 5.04
C GLY A 411 -1.80 13.32 4.09
N ALA A 412 -1.64 13.65 2.80
CA ALA A 412 -2.54 13.25 1.73
C ALA A 412 -2.73 11.74 1.56
N PRO A 413 -1.70 10.88 1.66
CA PRO A 413 -1.88 9.44 1.45
C PRO A 413 -2.90 8.81 2.40
N GLY A 414 -2.84 9.15 3.69
CA GLY A 414 -3.81 8.66 4.68
C GLY A 414 -5.20 9.24 4.49
N ALA A 415 -5.26 10.57 4.32
CA ALA A 415 -6.53 11.29 4.17
C ALA A 415 -7.32 10.86 2.93
N LEU A 416 -6.64 10.48 1.85
CA LEU A 416 -7.25 9.99 0.62
C LEU A 416 -8.17 8.81 0.92
N HIS A 417 -7.73 7.84 1.73
CA HIS A 417 -8.54 6.65 2.04
C HIS A 417 -9.84 7.01 2.76
N THR A 418 -9.82 7.99 3.65
CA THR A 418 -11.02 8.49 4.33
C THR A 418 -12.04 9.06 3.33
N TYR A 419 -11.60 9.93 2.41
CA TYR A 419 -12.50 10.54 1.43
C TYR A 419 -12.96 9.55 0.34
N ALA A 420 -12.08 8.63 -0.04
CA ALA A 420 -12.40 7.53 -0.93
C ALA A 420 -13.55 6.67 -0.37
N LEU A 421 -13.53 6.38 0.94
CA LEU A 421 -14.59 5.63 1.63
C LEU A 421 -15.89 6.44 1.78
N ALA A 422 -15.82 7.75 1.96
CA ALA A 422 -17.01 8.59 2.10
C ALA A 422 -17.83 8.67 0.79
N TYR A 423 -17.16 8.55 -0.37
CA TYR A 423 -17.68 8.54 -1.76
C TYR A 423 -18.74 9.62 -2.11
N ASN A 424 -19.18 9.67 -3.37
CA ASN A 424 -20.08 10.67 -3.97
C ASN A 424 -19.59 12.13 -3.91
N LYS A 425 -19.71 12.80 -2.76
CA LYS A 425 -19.38 14.23 -2.60
C LYS A 425 -17.90 14.50 -2.37
N TYR A 426 -17.14 13.47 -2.00
CA TYR A 426 -15.73 13.59 -1.61
C TYR A 426 -14.76 13.01 -2.66
N PHE A 427 -15.28 12.57 -3.80
CA PHE A 427 -14.47 11.95 -4.84
C PHE A 427 -13.38 12.89 -5.37
N ASP A 428 -13.72 14.15 -5.66
CA ASP A 428 -12.76 15.13 -6.17
C ASP A 428 -11.65 15.42 -5.16
N ALA A 429 -11.98 15.49 -3.86
CA ALA A 429 -10.98 15.62 -2.82
C ALA A 429 -10.00 14.42 -2.78
N ALA A 430 -10.50 13.19 -2.95
CA ALA A 430 -9.65 12.02 -3.05
C ALA A 430 -8.74 12.06 -4.29
N VAL A 431 -9.25 12.56 -5.43
CA VAL A 431 -8.44 12.77 -6.65
C VAL A 431 -7.36 13.83 -6.45
N GLU A 432 -7.68 14.97 -5.84
CA GLU A 432 -6.73 16.03 -5.53
C GLU A 432 -5.61 15.54 -4.60
N LEU A 433 -5.96 14.81 -3.54
CA LEU A 433 -4.98 14.21 -2.64
C LEU A 433 -4.10 13.20 -3.37
N ASN A 434 -4.66 12.44 -4.32
CA ASN A 434 -3.89 11.51 -5.14
C ASN A 434 -2.85 12.22 -6.01
N ASP A 435 -3.17 13.40 -6.53
CA ASP A 435 -2.24 14.22 -7.31
C ASP A 435 -1.11 14.78 -6.42
N VAL A 436 -1.38 15.08 -5.14
CA VAL A 436 -0.32 15.37 -4.16
C VAL A 436 0.61 14.18 -3.99
N VAL A 437 0.06 12.97 -3.79
CA VAL A 437 0.88 11.75 -3.66
C VAL A 437 1.69 11.50 -4.92
N TRP A 438 1.13 11.71 -6.11
CA TRP A 438 1.87 11.55 -7.37
C TRP A 438 3.08 12.50 -7.47
N LYS A 439 2.90 13.76 -7.10
CA LYS A 439 3.95 14.79 -7.21
C LYS A 439 5.02 14.68 -6.12
N ARG A 440 4.66 14.21 -4.91
CA ARG A 440 5.48 14.35 -3.70
C ARG A 440 5.64 13.06 -2.86
N GLY A 441 5.03 11.95 -3.29
CA GLY A 441 4.93 10.71 -2.51
C GLY A 441 6.11 9.75 -2.65
N LEU A 442 7.11 10.05 -3.49
CA LEU A 442 8.36 9.29 -3.55
C LEU A 442 9.29 9.73 -2.41
N LEU A 443 9.13 9.10 -1.25
CA LEU A 443 9.83 9.47 -0.03
C LEU A 443 11.25 8.90 0.02
N THR A 444 12.23 9.76 0.29
CA THR A 444 13.61 9.34 0.57
C THR A 444 13.77 8.58 1.89
N LYS A 445 12.73 8.60 2.75
CA LYS A 445 12.70 7.92 4.05
C LYS A 445 12.74 6.39 3.92
N GLY A 446 12.17 5.82 2.86
CA GLY A 446 12.23 4.38 2.61
C GLY A 446 10.93 3.79 2.08
N TYR A 447 10.80 2.46 2.23
CA TYR A 447 9.74 1.67 1.60
C TYR A 447 8.51 1.42 2.50
N GLY A 448 8.56 1.68 3.81
CA GLY A 448 7.50 1.33 4.78
C GLY A 448 6.05 1.74 4.44
N LEU A 449 5.06 1.06 5.03
CA LEU A 449 3.63 1.40 4.84
C LEU A 449 3.22 2.70 5.54
N CYS A 450 3.80 3.03 6.69
CA CYS A 450 3.37 4.19 7.46
C CYS A 450 3.79 5.52 6.82
N HIS A 451 5.03 5.55 6.35
CA HIS A 451 5.70 6.77 5.89
C HIS A 451 6.80 6.46 4.87
N GLY A 452 6.48 5.57 3.94
CA GLY A 452 7.34 5.17 2.83
C GLY A 452 6.58 5.07 1.50
N VAL A 453 7.32 4.71 0.45
CA VAL A 453 6.80 4.67 -0.92
C VAL A 453 5.73 3.60 -1.09
N SER A 454 5.88 2.42 -0.48
CA SER A 454 4.88 1.36 -0.61
C SER A 454 3.54 1.77 -0.02
N GLY A 455 3.54 2.38 1.18
CA GLY A 455 2.31 2.91 1.79
C GLY A 455 1.63 3.97 0.93
N ASN A 456 2.41 4.88 0.34
CA ASN A 456 1.88 5.91 -0.56
C ASN A 456 1.29 5.31 -1.85
N SER A 457 1.80 4.17 -2.32
CA SER A 457 1.30 3.51 -3.53
C SER A 457 -0.16 3.02 -3.38
N TYR A 458 -0.59 2.67 -2.15
CA TYR A 458 -1.95 2.28 -1.84
C TYR A 458 -2.96 3.39 -2.13
N ALA A 459 -2.54 4.65 -2.08
CA ALA A 459 -3.40 5.79 -2.41
C ALA A 459 -3.86 5.74 -3.88
N PHE A 460 -3.00 5.26 -4.80
CA PHE A 460 -3.36 5.02 -6.19
C PHE A 460 -4.22 3.77 -6.34
N LEU A 461 -3.87 2.67 -5.65
CA LEU A 461 -4.66 1.44 -5.70
C LEU A 461 -6.10 1.66 -5.25
N THR A 462 -6.33 2.46 -4.20
CA THR A 462 -7.68 2.82 -3.76
C THR A 462 -8.48 3.51 -4.86
N LEU A 463 -7.90 4.49 -5.57
CA LEU A 463 -8.61 5.14 -6.68
C LEU A 463 -8.75 4.23 -7.91
N PHE A 464 -7.80 3.33 -8.15
CA PHE A 464 -7.96 2.30 -9.17
C PHE A 464 -9.15 1.39 -8.85
N GLN A 465 -9.25 0.91 -7.61
CA GLN A 465 -10.37 0.08 -7.15
C GLN A 465 -11.71 0.78 -7.30
N LEU A 466 -11.78 2.08 -6.97
CA LEU A 466 -13.02 2.85 -7.08
C LEU A 466 -13.42 3.21 -8.52
N THR A 467 -12.46 3.37 -9.43
CA THR A 467 -12.73 3.98 -10.75
C THR A 467 -12.47 3.06 -11.94
N GLY A 468 -11.69 2.00 -11.75
CA GLY A 468 -11.16 1.16 -12.82
C GLY A 468 -10.24 1.88 -13.82
N LYS A 469 -9.82 3.13 -13.55
CA LYS A 469 -9.02 3.94 -14.48
C LYS A 469 -7.56 3.51 -14.46
N ALA A 470 -7.05 3.05 -15.61
CA ALA A 470 -5.68 2.56 -15.77
C ALA A 470 -4.59 3.56 -15.34
N LYS A 471 -4.85 4.87 -15.38
CA LYS A 471 -3.89 5.89 -14.91
C LYS A 471 -3.44 5.64 -13.47
N TYR A 472 -4.33 5.18 -12.60
CA TYR A 472 -4.00 4.95 -11.19
C TYR A 472 -3.15 3.69 -11.03
N LEU A 473 -3.46 2.63 -11.78
CA LEU A 473 -2.63 1.43 -11.81
C LEU A 473 -1.22 1.73 -12.36
N TYR A 474 -1.12 2.59 -13.38
CA TYR A 474 0.18 3.07 -13.87
C TYR A 474 0.95 3.79 -12.76
N ARG A 475 0.32 4.71 -12.02
CA ARG A 475 0.97 5.39 -10.88
C ARG A 475 1.44 4.40 -9.81
N THR A 476 0.63 3.39 -9.47
CA THR A 476 1.06 2.30 -8.58
C THR A 476 2.29 1.59 -9.13
N ALA A 477 2.28 1.18 -10.40
CA ALA A 477 3.41 0.47 -11.02
C ALA A 477 4.71 1.31 -10.99
N ARG A 478 4.62 2.63 -11.16
CA ARG A 478 5.78 3.52 -11.05
C ARG A 478 6.32 3.62 -9.61
N PHE A 479 5.47 3.54 -8.60
CA PHE A 479 5.90 3.50 -7.20
C PHE A 479 6.50 2.14 -6.84
N VAL A 480 5.94 1.04 -7.37
CA VAL A 480 6.55 -0.30 -7.25
C VAL A 480 7.91 -0.34 -7.92
N ASP A 481 8.03 0.13 -9.17
CA ASP A 481 9.33 0.26 -9.87
C ASP A 481 10.33 1.11 -9.08
N TRP A 482 9.84 2.09 -8.31
CA TRP A 482 10.67 2.81 -7.37
C TRP A 482 11.25 1.90 -6.28
N CYS A 483 10.39 1.12 -5.63
CA CYS A 483 10.76 0.19 -4.55
C CYS A 483 11.71 -0.92 -5.01
N LEU A 484 11.58 -1.38 -6.26
CA LEU A 484 12.43 -2.42 -6.85
C LEU A 484 13.86 -1.95 -7.13
N THR A 485 14.14 -0.64 -7.10
CA THR A 485 15.46 -0.10 -7.41
C THR A 485 16.27 0.15 -6.13
N THR A 486 17.44 -0.49 -6.05
CA THR A 486 18.36 -0.35 -4.90
C THR A 486 18.95 1.06 -4.78
N GLY A 487 19.40 1.42 -3.57
CA GLY A 487 20.13 2.67 -3.31
C GLY A 487 19.30 3.95 -3.24
N ARG A 488 17.98 3.89 -3.47
CA ARG A 488 17.11 5.08 -3.41
C ARG A 488 16.64 5.45 -2.00
N GLN A 489 16.59 4.49 -1.08
CA GLN A 489 16.34 4.74 0.34
C GLN A 489 17.56 5.37 1.00
N ARG A 490 17.36 6.52 1.66
CA ARG A 490 18.45 7.28 2.32
C ARG A 490 18.57 7.02 3.82
N LYS A 491 17.53 6.49 4.46
CA LYS A 491 17.48 6.24 5.91
C LYS A 491 17.11 4.80 6.17
N VAL A 492 17.80 4.17 7.12
CA VAL A 492 17.45 2.84 7.61
C VAL A 492 16.27 3.02 8.59
N PRO A 493 15.20 2.22 8.48
CA PRO A 493 14.09 2.28 9.43
C PRO A 493 14.55 1.83 10.82
N ASP A 494 13.88 2.32 11.87
CA ASP A 494 14.18 1.90 13.23
C ASP A 494 13.92 0.39 13.41
N ASN A 495 12.86 -0.12 12.79
CA ASN A 495 12.50 -1.54 12.74
C ASN A 495 12.57 -2.05 11.28
N LEU A 496 13.76 -2.47 10.84
CA LEU A 496 14.08 -2.78 9.44
C LEU A 496 13.17 -3.87 8.83
N TYR A 497 12.79 -4.89 9.59
CA TYR A 497 11.94 -5.98 9.09
C TYR A 497 10.50 -5.88 9.60
N SER A 498 10.04 -4.69 9.99
CA SER A 498 8.63 -4.46 10.36
C SER A 498 7.73 -4.21 9.16
N LEU A 499 6.42 -4.41 9.34
CA LEU A 499 5.42 -4.19 8.30
C LEU A 499 5.19 -2.70 8.01
N PHE A 500 5.21 -1.83 9.03
CA PHE A 500 4.85 -0.43 8.84
C PHE A 500 6.03 0.52 8.62
N GLU A 501 7.25 0.14 8.97
CA GLU A 501 8.45 0.98 8.76
C GLU A 501 9.46 0.33 7.81
N GLY A 502 9.50 -1.00 7.84
CA GLY A 502 10.55 -1.82 7.26
C GLY A 502 10.30 -2.29 5.84
N ILE A 503 11.10 -3.28 5.45
CA ILE A 503 11.16 -3.86 4.11
C ILE A 503 9.98 -4.79 3.80
N LEU A 504 9.28 -5.31 4.82
CA LEU A 504 8.09 -6.14 4.58
C LEU A 504 7.03 -5.38 3.76
N ALA A 505 6.96 -4.06 3.93
CA ALA A 505 6.06 -3.18 3.21
C ALA A 505 6.27 -3.18 1.69
N SER A 506 7.48 -3.41 1.19
CA SER A 506 7.76 -3.48 -0.25
C SER A 506 7.54 -4.86 -0.84
N VAL A 507 7.49 -5.91 0.00
CA VAL A 507 7.11 -7.26 -0.41
C VAL A 507 5.60 -7.38 -0.58
N LEU A 508 4.84 -6.75 0.33
CA LEU A 508 3.37 -6.67 0.28
C LEU A 508 2.89 -5.83 -0.90
#